data_AF-A0A536F5A5-F1
#
_entry.id   AF-A0A536F5A5-F1
#
_cell.length_a   1.000
_cell.length_b   1.000
_cell.length_c   1.000
_cell.angle_alpha   90.00
_cell.angle_beta   90.00
_cell.angle_gamma   90.00
#
_symmetry.space_group_name_H-M   'P 1'
#
loop_
_entity.id
_entity.type
_entity.pdbx_description
1 polymer ?
#
loop_
_entity_poly.entity_id
_entity_poly.type
_entity_poly.pdbx_seq_one_letter_code
_entity_poly.pdbx_strand_id
1 'polypeptide(L)'
;NDLYETPYGIALAVKIVLVVAALAIASFNLLRWGPRLRAGGRARAALIRHTTAETAILAVVIVAAAFLTAAQPPAQKSGAAYDQTQHVAGLRLELLASTATPGRNRYVLRVHQALAPVTHAEKVAFRFTMVEHDMGEQELVATERAPGEYVADGSTTAMFGTWKIQTIVRLAGREDVSTVFTFPVAAPAGGGGSTSRVITAGPYTLIAFTDPAEPQAGAPVTLFVVIVDQTGNPVVGKTVTANFAGPAQQTPITAKEDAATLGPGRYEIAVAALDAGSWKVTIAIGNEASGTYSLDVSR
;
A
#
# COMPACT_ATOMS: atom_id res chain seq x y z
N ASN A 1 11.63 13.97 13.92
CA ASN A 1 12.08 15.34 14.28
C ASN A 1 11.52 16.23 13.17
N ASP A 2 10.20 16.26 13.08
CA ASP A 2 9.50 16.29 11.77
C ASP A 2 9.54 17.65 11.07
N LEU A 3 9.89 18.70 11.81
CA LEU A 3 9.99 20.06 11.29
C LEU A 3 11.16 20.23 10.31
N TYR A 4 12.22 19.42 10.42
CA TYR A 4 13.41 19.53 9.56
C TYR A 4 13.57 18.38 8.57
N GLU A 5 12.79 17.31 8.74
CA GLU A 5 12.93 16.08 7.97
C GLU A 5 11.87 15.97 6.86
N THR A 6 10.79 16.75 6.93
CA THR A 6 9.69 16.71 5.95
C THR A 6 9.71 17.95 5.05
N PRO A 7 9.37 17.82 3.74
CA PRO A 7 9.19 18.97 2.85
C PRO A 7 8.22 20.01 3.40
N TYR A 8 7.19 19.55 4.13
CA TYR A 8 6.21 20.40 4.80
C TYR A 8 6.82 21.19 5.97
N GLY A 9 7.61 20.54 6.81
CA GLY A 9 8.29 21.18 7.94
C GLY A 9 9.27 22.26 7.50
N ILE A 10 10.07 21.97 6.46
CA ILE A 10 11.00 22.95 5.87
C ILE A 10 10.23 24.13 5.25
N ALA A 11 9.15 23.86 4.49
CA ALA A 11 8.32 24.92 3.92
C ALA A 11 7.66 25.79 5.01
N LEU A 12 7.23 25.18 6.12
CA LEU A 12 6.67 25.90 7.27
C LEU A 12 7.74 26.75 7.98
N ALA A 13 8.94 26.22 8.18
CA ALA A 13 10.04 26.95 8.79
C ALA A 13 10.44 28.19 7.95
N VAL A 14 10.54 28.03 6.63
CA VAL A 14 10.79 29.16 5.70
C VAL A 14 9.68 30.21 5.79
N LYS A 15 8.41 29.79 5.85
CA LYS A 15 7.28 30.71 6.05
C LYS A 15 7.41 31.50 7.35
N ILE A 16 7.77 30.85 8.45
CA ILE A 16 7.95 31.51 9.76
C ILE A 16 9.09 32.54 9.69
N VAL A 17 10.24 32.20 9.10
CA VAL A 17 11.38 33.12 8.96
C VAL A 17 10.99 34.35 8.13
N LEU A 18 10.27 34.17 7.02
CA LEU A 18 9.82 35.27 6.18
C LEU A 18 8.83 36.21 6.91
N VAL A 19 7.90 35.66 7.68
CA VAL A 19 6.96 36.44 8.49
C VAL A 19 7.70 37.24 9.56
N VAL A 20 8.66 36.61 10.26
CA VAL A 20 9.48 37.30 11.28
C VAL A 20 10.30 38.43 10.67
N ALA A 21 10.91 38.22 9.51
CA ALA A 21 11.65 39.26 8.79
C ALA A 21 10.74 40.44 8.40
N ALA A 22 9.53 40.17 7.89
CA ALA A 22 8.55 41.20 7.55
C ALA A 22 8.11 42.00 8.79
N LEU A 23 7.85 41.32 9.91
CA LEU A 23 7.46 41.96 11.18
C LEU A 23 8.58 42.81 11.78
N ALA A 24 9.84 42.35 11.71
CA ALA A 24 10.99 43.10 12.19
C ALA A 24 11.19 44.39 11.38
N ILE A 25 11.05 44.32 10.06
CA ILE A 25 11.18 45.48 9.17
C ILE A 25 10.00 46.45 9.36
N ALA A 26 8.77 45.95 9.49
CA ALA A 26 7.59 46.77 9.77
C ALA A 26 7.71 47.48 11.12
N SER A 27 8.15 46.76 12.15
CA SER A 27 8.38 47.29 13.50
C SER A 27 9.48 48.35 13.50
N PHE A 28 10.59 48.13 12.79
CA PHE A 28 11.66 49.12 12.64
C PHE A 28 11.17 50.39 11.94
N ASN A 29 10.36 50.25 10.88
CA ASN A 29 9.77 51.40 10.21
C ASN A 29 8.81 52.18 11.11
N LEU A 30 7.96 51.49 11.87
CA LEU A 30 6.98 52.10 12.78
C LEU A 30 7.65 52.84 13.93
N LEU A 31 8.70 52.26 14.53
CA LEU A 31 9.42 52.86 15.66
C LEU A 31 10.31 54.04 15.22
N ARG A 32 10.95 53.96 14.05
CA ARG A 32 11.88 54.99 13.57
C ARG A 32 11.17 56.22 13.00
N TRP A 33 10.01 56.03 12.37
CA TRP A 33 9.32 57.09 11.61
C TRP A 33 7.94 57.46 12.17
N GLY A 34 7.35 56.63 13.03
CA GLY A 34 6.11 56.94 13.77
C GLY A 34 6.15 58.23 14.61
N PRO A 35 7.28 58.59 15.27
CA PRO A 35 7.38 59.86 16.00
C PRO A 35 7.37 61.09 15.07
N ARG A 36 7.82 60.95 13.82
CA ARG A 36 7.99 62.07 12.88
C ARG A 36 6.72 62.42 12.10
N LEU A 37 5.76 61.51 12.03
CA LEU A 37 4.44 61.74 11.41
C LEU A 37 3.48 62.49 12.34
N ARG A 38 3.65 62.36 13.66
CA ARG A 38 2.86 63.11 14.66
C ARG A 38 3.24 64.59 14.78
N ALA A 39 4.39 64.97 14.24
CA ALA A 39 4.96 66.32 14.36
C ALA A 39 4.59 67.28 13.20
N GLY A 40 3.68 66.91 12.30
CA GLY A 40 3.07 67.82 11.32
C GLY A 40 4.06 68.56 10.42
N GLY A 41 4.71 67.86 9.49
CA GLY A 41 5.64 68.49 8.53
C GLY A 41 5.62 67.82 7.16
N ARG A 42 5.55 68.65 6.10
CA ARG A 42 5.46 68.30 4.66
C ARG A 42 6.34 67.09 4.29
N ALA A 43 5.72 65.98 3.87
CA ALA A 43 6.50 64.83 3.40
C ALA A 43 5.78 63.97 2.36
N ARG A 44 5.28 64.58 1.27
CA ARG A 44 4.78 63.85 0.09
C ARG A 44 5.82 62.87 -0.48
N ALA A 45 7.11 63.24 -0.42
CA ALA A 45 8.22 62.38 -0.85
C ALA A 45 8.55 61.24 0.13
N ALA A 46 8.39 61.47 1.44
CA ALA A 46 8.55 60.38 2.41
C ALA A 46 7.39 59.39 2.28
N LEU A 47 6.16 59.88 2.09
CA LEU A 47 4.97 59.06 1.88
C LEU A 47 5.10 58.14 0.66
N ILE A 48 5.60 58.66 -0.48
CA ILE A 48 5.85 57.85 -1.69
C ILE A 48 6.94 56.79 -1.45
N ARG A 49 8.00 57.12 -0.71
CA ARG A 49 9.06 56.17 -0.34
C ARG A 49 8.56 55.10 0.65
N HIS A 50 7.56 55.42 1.47
CA HIS A 50 6.89 54.48 2.36
C HIS A 50 6.02 53.49 1.59
N THR A 51 5.20 53.99 0.65
CA THR A 51 4.33 53.12 -0.17
C THR A 51 5.14 52.20 -1.09
N THR A 52 6.24 52.66 -1.68
CA THR A 52 7.06 51.81 -2.57
C THR A 52 7.78 50.70 -1.81
N ALA A 53 8.30 50.98 -0.61
CA ALA A 53 8.94 49.96 0.22
C ALA A 53 7.94 48.90 0.72
N GLU A 54 6.74 49.34 1.12
CA GLU A 54 5.67 48.44 1.58
C GLU A 54 5.14 47.55 0.44
N THR A 55 4.94 48.12 -0.75
CA THR A 55 4.49 47.37 -1.93
C THR A 55 5.55 46.38 -2.42
N ALA A 56 6.83 46.75 -2.37
CA ALA A 56 7.93 45.85 -2.74
C ALA A 56 8.02 44.65 -1.78
N ILE A 57 7.82 44.86 -0.48
CA ILE A 57 7.83 43.78 0.52
C ILE A 57 6.61 42.86 0.33
N LEU A 58 5.41 43.43 0.12
CA LEU A 58 4.22 42.64 -0.17
C LEU A 58 4.41 41.80 -1.43
N ALA A 59 5.00 42.37 -2.48
CA ALA A 59 5.32 41.66 -3.71
C ALA A 59 6.29 40.50 -3.48
N VAL A 60 7.35 40.70 -2.68
CA VAL A 60 8.29 39.61 -2.32
C VAL A 60 7.60 38.51 -1.52
N VAL A 61 6.74 38.86 -0.56
CA VAL A 61 5.97 37.87 0.22
C VAL A 61 5.00 37.09 -0.67
N ILE A 62 4.31 37.76 -1.60
CA ILE A 62 3.41 37.09 -2.56
C ILE A 62 4.18 36.19 -3.50
N VAL A 63 5.33 36.63 -4.03
CA VAL A 63 6.18 35.80 -4.91
C VAL A 63 6.73 34.60 -4.15
N ALA A 64 7.21 34.78 -2.92
CA ALA A 64 7.67 33.69 -2.08
C ALA A 64 6.52 32.72 -1.75
N ALA A 65 5.34 33.22 -1.38
CA ALA A 65 4.16 32.40 -1.11
C ALA A 65 3.67 31.66 -2.36
N ALA A 66 3.67 32.31 -3.54
CA ALA A 66 3.30 31.71 -4.81
C ALA A 66 4.29 30.60 -5.21
N PHE A 67 5.59 30.86 -5.09
CA PHE A 67 6.63 29.86 -5.36
C PHE A 67 6.55 28.68 -4.38
N LEU A 68 6.34 28.94 -3.08
CA LEU A 68 6.15 27.90 -2.07
C LEU A 68 4.86 27.10 -2.26
N THR A 69 3.80 27.71 -2.80
CA THR A 69 2.53 27.02 -3.11
C THR A 69 2.66 26.19 -4.38
N ALA A 70 3.37 26.70 -5.40
CA ALA A 70 3.67 25.97 -6.63
C ALA A 70 4.67 24.82 -6.42
N ALA A 71 5.55 24.94 -5.43
CA ALA A 71 6.55 23.92 -5.08
C ALA A 71 6.03 22.84 -4.12
N GLN A 72 4.75 22.89 -3.69
CA GLN A 72 4.16 21.74 -3.02
C GLN A 72 3.97 20.64 -4.08
N PRO A 73 4.65 19.47 -3.96
CA PRO A 73 4.31 18.33 -4.79
C PRO A 73 2.81 18.12 -4.63
N PRO A 74 2.05 17.94 -5.72
CA PRO A 74 0.64 17.62 -5.61
C PRO A 74 0.52 16.49 -4.60
N ALA A 75 -0.33 16.63 -3.59
CA ALA A 75 -0.74 15.47 -2.82
C ALA A 75 -1.46 14.56 -3.83
N GLN A 76 -0.71 13.66 -4.45
CA GLN A 76 -1.25 12.65 -5.32
C GLN A 76 -2.18 11.85 -4.43
N LYS A 77 -3.49 12.08 -4.58
CA LYS A 77 -4.48 11.16 -4.06
C LYS A 77 -4.13 9.82 -4.68
N SER A 78 -3.49 8.97 -3.88
CA SER A 78 -3.15 7.64 -4.31
C SER A 78 -4.46 6.97 -4.68
N GLY A 79 -4.57 6.45 -5.91
CA GLY A 79 -5.70 5.58 -6.30
C GLY A 79 -5.67 4.23 -5.57
N ALA A 80 -4.73 4.04 -4.65
CA ALA A 80 -4.57 2.87 -3.82
C ALA A 80 -5.74 2.72 -2.84
N ALA A 81 -6.25 1.51 -2.71
CA ALA A 81 -7.24 1.16 -1.68
C ALA A 81 -6.65 1.27 -0.26
N TYR A 82 -5.33 1.18 -0.14
CA TYR A 82 -4.61 1.35 1.12
C TYR A 82 -3.37 2.20 0.90
N ASP A 83 -3.18 3.20 1.78
CA ASP A 83 -2.04 4.11 1.81
C ASP A 83 -1.77 4.51 3.26
N GLN A 84 -0.65 4.04 3.81
CA GLN A 84 -0.21 4.38 5.15
C GLN A 84 1.29 4.62 5.18
N THR A 85 1.71 5.60 5.96
CA THR A 85 3.12 5.93 6.17
C THR A 85 3.50 5.74 7.63
N GLN A 86 4.63 5.08 7.86
CA GLN A 86 5.26 4.92 9.17
C GLN A 86 6.68 5.48 9.13
N HIS A 87 7.12 6.04 10.25
CA HIS A 87 8.51 6.50 10.42
C HIS A 87 9.18 5.62 11.47
N VAL A 88 10.29 4.99 11.10
CA VAL A 88 11.03 4.06 11.96
C VAL A 88 12.51 4.12 11.66
N ALA A 89 13.35 4.22 12.70
CA ALA A 89 14.81 4.24 12.57
C ALA A 89 15.36 5.25 11.54
N GLY A 90 14.71 6.41 11.39
CA GLY A 90 15.10 7.45 10.42
C GLY A 90 14.69 7.17 8.97
N LEU A 91 13.96 6.07 8.72
CA LEU A 91 13.34 5.75 7.44
C LEU A 91 11.85 6.16 7.47
N ARG A 92 11.39 6.70 6.35
CA ARG A 92 9.98 6.85 6.02
C ARG A 92 9.57 5.68 5.14
N LEU A 93 8.68 4.85 5.66
CA LEU A 93 8.14 3.67 5.01
C LEU A 93 6.68 3.94 4.65
N GLU A 94 6.36 3.98 3.36
CA GLU A 94 5.00 4.19 2.86
C GLU A 94 4.53 2.91 2.17
N LEU A 95 3.54 2.24 2.77
CA LEU A 95 2.94 1.02 2.26
C LEU A 95 1.66 1.36 1.50
N LEU A 96 1.64 0.92 0.24
CA LEU A 96 0.56 1.13 -0.69
C LEU A 96 0.04 -0.24 -1.16
N ALA A 97 -1.28 -0.37 -1.26
CA ALA A 97 -1.90 -1.50 -1.97
C ALA A 97 -2.99 -0.99 -2.91
N SER A 98 -2.95 -1.45 -4.16
CA SER A 98 -3.96 -1.09 -5.17
C SER A 98 -5.37 -1.54 -4.77
N THR A 99 -5.45 -2.65 -4.05
CA THR A 99 -6.67 -3.30 -3.58
C THR A 99 -6.50 -3.72 -2.12
N ALA A 100 -7.63 -3.88 -1.42
CA ALA A 100 -7.69 -4.37 -0.04
C ALA A 100 -8.74 -5.47 0.06
N THR A 101 -8.68 -6.42 -0.87
CA THR A 101 -9.64 -7.52 -1.01
C THR A 101 -8.97 -8.87 -0.75
N PRO A 102 -9.72 -9.92 -0.38
CA PRO A 102 -9.17 -11.25 -0.21
C PRO A 102 -8.56 -11.77 -1.52
N GLY A 103 -7.42 -12.45 -1.42
CA GLY A 103 -6.71 -13.04 -2.55
C GLY A 103 -5.48 -12.25 -2.99
N ARG A 104 -5.18 -12.26 -4.29
CA ARG A 104 -3.97 -11.64 -4.85
C ARG A 104 -4.02 -10.12 -4.75
N ASN A 105 -3.05 -9.53 -4.06
CA ASN A 105 -2.84 -8.09 -3.96
C ASN A 105 -1.42 -7.73 -4.40
N ARG A 106 -1.26 -6.48 -4.83
CA ARG A 106 0.05 -5.87 -5.07
C ARG A 106 0.38 -4.96 -3.91
N TYR A 107 1.47 -5.25 -3.22
CA TYR A 107 2.02 -4.44 -2.14
C TYR A 107 3.22 -3.67 -2.66
N VAL A 108 3.19 -2.36 -2.45
CA VAL A 108 4.28 -1.45 -2.84
C VAL A 108 4.77 -0.76 -1.58
N LEU A 109 6.05 -0.93 -1.25
CA LEU A 109 6.71 -0.21 -0.18
C LEU A 109 7.64 0.82 -0.78
N ARG A 110 7.38 2.08 -0.47
CA ARG A 110 8.29 3.19 -0.75
C ARG A 110 9.14 3.45 0.48
N VAL A 111 10.45 3.41 0.29
CA VAL A 111 11.44 3.56 1.35
C VAL A 111 12.24 4.82 1.07
N HIS A 112 12.14 5.80 1.97
CA HIS A 112 12.90 7.04 1.88
C HIS A 112 13.69 7.26 3.16
N GLN A 113 14.90 7.80 3.02
CA GLN A 113 15.66 8.37 4.12
C GLN A 113 15.70 9.88 3.91
N ALA A 114 14.97 10.62 4.76
CA ALA A 114 14.66 12.03 4.54
C ALA A 114 14.06 12.26 3.14
N LEU A 115 14.78 12.91 2.23
CA LEU A 115 14.35 13.21 0.86
C LEU A 115 14.90 12.23 -0.18
N ALA A 116 15.82 11.35 0.20
CA ALA A 116 16.47 10.43 -0.73
C ALA A 116 15.74 9.07 -0.72
N PRO A 117 15.41 8.50 -1.90
CA PRO A 117 14.94 7.13 -1.98
C PRO A 117 16.05 6.17 -1.55
N VAL A 118 15.69 5.13 -0.80
CA VAL A 118 16.63 4.09 -0.37
C VAL A 118 16.65 2.98 -1.41
N THR A 119 17.66 3.00 -2.25
CA THR A 119 17.86 2.02 -3.32
C THR A 119 18.76 0.86 -2.87
N HIS A 120 18.68 -0.27 -3.57
CA HIS A 120 19.60 -1.40 -3.37
C HIS A 120 19.62 -1.94 -1.93
N ALA A 121 18.46 -1.97 -1.27
CA ALA A 121 18.32 -2.70 -0.01
C ALA A 121 18.68 -4.18 -0.22
N GLU A 122 19.37 -4.78 0.74
CA GLU A 122 19.78 -6.20 0.64
C GLU A 122 18.57 -7.13 0.64
N LYS A 123 17.52 -6.75 1.38
CA LYS A 123 16.23 -7.45 1.40
C LYS A 123 15.11 -6.50 1.80
N VAL A 124 13.99 -6.56 1.09
CA VAL A 124 12.72 -6.00 1.54
C VAL A 124 11.70 -7.13 1.57
N ALA A 125 11.04 -7.34 2.71
CA ALA A 125 10.06 -8.40 2.86
C ALA A 125 8.84 -7.95 3.66
N PHE A 126 7.72 -8.60 3.39
CA PHE A 126 6.45 -8.42 4.08
C PHE A 126 6.10 -9.71 4.79
N ARG A 127 5.87 -9.65 6.11
CA ARG A 127 5.32 -10.77 6.88
C ARG A 127 3.88 -10.50 7.25
N PHE A 128 3.01 -11.47 6.99
CA PHE A 128 1.58 -11.34 7.15
C PHE A 128 1.10 -12.22 8.29
N THR A 129 0.35 -11.64 9.22
CA THR A 129 -0.34 -12.36 10.30
C THR A 129 -1.75 -11.81 10.42
N MET A 130 -2.74 -12.67 10.65
CA MET A 130 -4.13 -12.24 10.84
C MET A 130 -4.41 -12.04 12.33
N VAL A 131 -5.22 -11.03 12.67
CA VAL A 131 -5.52 -10.69 14.06
C VAL A 131 -6.61 -11.59 14.62
N GLU A 132 -7.64 -11.86 13.82
CA GLU A 132 -8.83 -12.57 14.27
C GLU A 132 -8.65 -14.09 14.32
N HIS A 133 -7.86 -14.67 13.41
CA HIS A 133 -7.66 -16.11 13.28
C HIS A 133 -6.18 -16.46 13.09
N ASP A 134 -5.73 -17.60 13.60
CA ASP A 134 -4.36 -18.08 13.38
C ASP A 134 -4.22 -18.71 12.00
N MET A 135 -3.89 -17.88 11.01
CA MET A 135 -3.69 -18.29 9.62
C MET A 135 -2.24 -18.67 9.29
N GLY A 136 -1.40 -18.78 10.32
CA GLY A 136 0.05 -18.85 10.21
C GLY A 136 0.69 -17.53 9.73
N GLU A 137 2.02 -17.49 9.79
CA GLU A 137 2.83 -16.40 9.23
C GLU A 137 3.20 -16.72 7.78
N GLN A 138 3.12 -15.72 6.92
CA GLN A 138 3.60 -15.82 5.53
C GLN A 138 4.59 -14.71 5.23
N GLU A 139 5.63 -15.01 4.46
CA GLU A 139 6.60 -14.02 4.03
C GLU A 139 6.54 -13.84 2.50
N LEU A 140 6.53 -12.58 2.06
CA LEU A 140 6.63 -12.22 0.65
C LEU A 140 7.83 -11.29 0.47
N VAL A 141 8.77 -11.66 -0.39
CA VAL A 141 9.96 -10.86 -0.69
C VAL A 141 9.64 -9.89 -1.82
N ALA A 142 9.96 -8.61 -1.61
CA ALA A 142 9.75 -7.55 -2.58
C ALA A 142 10.98 -7.32 -3.44
N THR A 143 10.74 -6.87 -4.67
CA THR A 143 11.78 -6.55 -5.65
C THR A 143 11.76 -5.05 -5.94
N GLU A 144 12.94 -4.44 -6.05
CA GLU A 144 13.03 -3.01 -6.39
C GLU A 144 12.61 -2.80 -7.85
N ARG A 145 11.58 -1.99 -8.07
CA ARG A 145 11.03 -1.66 -9.40
C ARG A 145 11.51 -0.31 -9.92
N ALA A 146 11.64 0.65 -9.00
CA ALA A 146 12.13 2.00 -9.25
C ALA A 146 12.91 2.44 -8.00
N PRO A 147 13.72 3.51 -8.09
CA PRO A 147 14.53 3.96 -6.95
C PRO A 147 13.71 4.12 -5.67
N GLY A 148 13.97 3.26 -4.67
CA GLY A 148 13.27 3.27 -3.38
C GLY A 148 11.84 2.74 -3.41
N GLU A 149 11.38 2.15 -4.51
CA GLU A 149 10.06 1.52 -4.64
C GLU A 149 10.23 0.00 -4.79
N TYR A 150 9.81 -0.73 -3.76
CA TYR A 150 9.87 -2.18 -3.69
C TYR A 150 8.47 -2.77 -3.84
N VAL A 151 8.32 -3.72 -4.77
CA VAL A 151 7.03 -4.29 -5.11
C VAL A 151 7.03 -5.79 -4.91
N ALA A 152 5.95 -6.28 -4.29
CA ALA A 152 5.66 -7.69 -4.20
C ALA A 152 4.20 -7.94 -4.56
N ASP A 153 3.98 -9.01 -5.32
CA ASP A 153 2.65 -9.48 -5.72
C ASP A 153 2.42 -10.84 -5.03
N GLY A 154 1.28 -11.01 -4.37
CA GLY A 154 1.00 -12.28 -3.69
C GLY A 154 -0.41 -12.33 -3.10
N SER A 155 -0.80 -13.52 -2.66
CA SER A 155 -2.14 -13.83 -2.15
C SER A 155 -2.18 -14.09 -0.64
N THR A 156 -1.25 -13.47 0.09
CA THR A 156 -1.04 -13.71 1.52
C THR A 156 -2.27 -13.32 2.35
N THR A 157 -2.92 -12.20 2.02
CA THR A 157 -4.19 -11.79 2.66
C THR A 157 -5.40 -12.48 2.04
N ALA A 158 -5.52 -13.78 2.26
CA ALA A 158 -6.54 -14.63 1.63
C ALA A 158 -7.94 -14.50 2.26
N MET A 159 -8.06 -13.95 3.47
CA MET A 159 -9.34 -13.85 4.21
C MET A 159 -9.67 -12.40 4.54
N PHE A 160 -10.97 -12.07 4.56
CA PHE A 160 -11.44 -10.76 5.03
C PHE A 160 -11.20 -10.63 6.54
N GLY A 161 -10.92 -9.42 7.01
CA GLY A 161 -10.55 -9.15 8.40
C GLY A 161 -9.31 -8.28 8.50
N THR A 162 -8.68 -8.28 9.67
CA THR A 162 -7.55 -7.40 9.95
C THR A 162 -6.24 -8.16 9.86
N TRP A 163 -5.37 -7.73 8.95
CA TRP A 163 -4.04 -8.28 8.80
C TRP A 163 -3.00 -7.32 9.34
N LYS A 164 -1.99 -7.85 10.03
CA LYS A 164 -0.76 -7.16 10.36
C LYS A 164 0.28 -7.49 9.30
N ILE A 165 0.79 -6.46 8.64
CA ILE A 165 1.88 -6.56 7.67
C ILE A 165 3.14 -6.01 8.33
N GLN A 166 4.01 -6.89 8.82
CA GLN A 166 5.33 -6.50 9.26
C GLN A 166 6.23 -6.31 8.04
N THR A 167 6.60 -5.07 7.77
CA THR A 167 7.59 -4.70 6.76
C THR A 167 8.98 -4.82 7.37
N ILE A 168 9.91 -5.46 6.66
CA ILE A 168 11.29 -5.65 7.07
C ILE A 168 12.18 -5.12 5.94
N VAL A 169 13.05 -4.17 6.26
CA VAL A 169 14.01 -3.56 5.35
C VAL A 169 15.41 -3.81 5.89
N ARG A 170 16.19 -4.60 5.16
CA ARG A 170 17.60 -4.87 5.44
C ARG A 170 18.49 -4.00 4.57
N LEU A 171 19.36 -3.24 5.21
CA LEU A 171 20.33 -2.36 4.56
C LEU A 171 21.74 -2.84 4.88
N ALA A 172 22.64 -2.72 3.91
CA ALA A 172 24.02 -3.14 4.07
C ALA A 172 24.71 -2.46 5.27
N GLY A 173 25.30 -3.28 6.14
CA GLY A 173 26.03 -2.81 7.32
C GLY A 173 25.15 -2.17 8.41
N ARG A 174 23.84 -2.39 8.40
CA ARG A 174 22.91 -1.94 9.45
C ARG A 174 22.04 -3.09 9.95
N GLU A 175 21.46 -2.92 11.14
CA GLU A 175 20.42 -3.83 11.64
C GLU A 175 19.14 -3.70 10.81
N ASP A 176 18.37 -4.79 10.76
CA ASP A 176 17.09 -4.85 10.06
C ASP A 176 16.12 -3.85 10.68
N VAL A 177 15.58 -2.95 9.84
CA VAL A 177 14.54 -2.03 10.25
C VAL A 177 13.19 -2.70 9.98
N SER A 178 12.33 -2.77 10.99
CA SER A 178 10.98 -3.31 10.80
C SER A 178 9.90 -2.46 11.45
N THR A 179 8.72 -2.44 10.82
CA THR A 179 7.51 -1.82 11.38
C THR A 179 6.26 -2.57 10.90
N VAL A 180 5.17 -2.43 11.65
CA VAL A 180 3.92 -3.13 11.39
C VAL A 180 2.86 -2.16 10.89
N PHE A 181 2.21 -2.53 9.78
CA PHE A 181 1.04 -1.86 9.23
C PHE A 181 -0.21 -2.69 9.52
N THR A 182 -1.31 -2.02 9.90
CA THR A 182 -2.63 -2.65 10.02
C THR A 182 -3.35 -2.51 8.69
N PHE A 183 -3.61 -3.64 8.05
CA PHE A 183 -4.20 -3.75 6.71
C PHE A 183 -5.59 -4.37 6.79
N PRO A 184 -6.67 -3.57 6.68
CA PRO A 184 -8.03 -4.10 6.68
C PRO A 184 -8.36 -4.69 5.31
N VAL A 185 -8.76 -5.95 5.28
CA VAL A 185 -9.22 -6.64 4.07
C VAL A 185 -10.74 -6.69 4.10
N ALA A 186 -11.37 -5.93 3.21
CA ALA A 186 -12.82 -5.86 3.12
C ALA A 186 -13.39 -7.03 2.29
N ALA A 187 -14.54 -7.55 2.69
CA ALA A 187 -15.29 -8.47 1.84
C ALA A 187 -15.63 -7.79 0.50
N PRO A 188 -15.57 -8.51 -0.64
CA PRO A 188 -15.92 -7.92 -1.94
C PRO A 188 -17.35 -7.38 -1.91
N ALA A 189 -17.52 -6.06 -2.09
CA ALA A 189 -18.82 -5.45 -2.25
C ALA A 189 -19.33 -5.75 -3.68
N GLY A 190 -20.10 -6.82 -3.81
CA GLY A 190 -20.82 -7.15 -5.06
C GLY A 190 -19.95 -7.67 -6.20
N GLY A 191 -19.91 -9.00 -6.37
CA GLY A 191 -19.98 -9.72 -7.65
C GLY A 191 -18.95 -9.52 -8.76
N GLY A 192 -18.07 -8.52 -8.77
CA GLY A 192 -17.21 -8.22 -9.92
C GLY A 192 -15.79 -7.85 -9.53
N GLY A 193 -14.82 -8.68 -9.91
CA GLY A 193 -13.39 -8.30 -9.95
C GLY A 193 -12.46 -9.02 -8.98
N SER A 194 -12.95 -9.61 -7.89
CA SER A 194 -12.10 -10.51 -7.08
C SER A 194 -12.19 -11.92 -7.67
N THR A 195 -11.06 -12.56 -7.96
CA THR A 195 -11.02 -14.00 -8.28
C THR A 195 -11.09 -14.87 -7.04
N SER A 196 -11.03 -14.26 -5.84
CA SER A 196 -11.28 -14.95 -4.59
C SER A 196 -12.76 -15.16 -4.36
N ARG A 197 -13.12 -16.40 -4.07
CA ARG A 197 -14.46 -16.85 -3.78
C ARG A 197 -14.45 -17.63 -2.49
N VAL A 198 -15.30 -17.20 -1.57
CA VAL A 198 -15.62 -17.96 -0.35
C VAL A 198 -16.71 -18.96 -0.70
N ILE A 199 -16.46 -20.24 -0.43
CA ILE A 199 -17.34 -21.36 -0.75
C ILE A 199 -17.59 -22.14 0.54
N THR A 200 -18.84 -22.23 0.98
CA THR A 200 -19.23 -23.09 2.10
C THR A 200 -19.30 -24.54 1.63
N ALA A 201 -18.53 -25.42 2.27
CA ALA A 201 -18.46 -26.84 1.92
C ALA A 201 -18.56 -27.69 3.20
N GLY A 202 -19.78 -28.08 3.57
CA GLY A 202 -20.03 -28.87 4.78
C GLY A 202 -19.56 -28.13 6.04
N PRO A 203 -18.67 -28.73 6.87
CA PRO A 203 -18.13 -28.07 8.07
C PRO A 203 -17.01 -27.06 7.74
N TYR A 204 -16.62 -26.91 6.47
CA TYR A 204 -15.48 -26.10 6.06
C TYR A 204 -15.92 -24.86 5.29
N THR A 205 -15.09 -23.82 5.40
CA THR A 205 -15.10 -22.68 4.49
C THR A 205 -13.87 -22.75 3.61
N LEU A 206 -14.10 -22.82 2.31
CA LEU A 206 -13.06 -22.78 1.29
C LEU A 206 -12.90 -21.37 0.77
N ILE A 207 -11.66 -20.92 0.62
CA ILE A 207 -11.35 -19.68 -0.11
C ILE A 207 -10.54 -20.08 -1.33
N ALA A 208 -11.15 -19.97 -2.51
CA ALA A 208 -10.56 -20.36 -3.78
C ALA A 208 -10.25 -19.14 -4.63
N PHE A 209 -9.03 -19.07 -5.19
CA PHE A 209 -8.61 -18.01 -6.11
C PHE A 209 -7.49 -18.50 -7.03
N THR A 210 -7.29 -17.82 -8.16
CA THR A 210 -6.23 -18.17 -9.12
C THR A 210 -5.09 -17.16 -9.17
N ASP A 211 -3.90 -17.63 -9.55
CA ASP A 211 -2.76 -16.83 -9.99
C ASP A 211 -2.26 -17.36 -11.35
N PRO A 212 -2.25 -16.56 -12.43
CA PRO A 212 -2.73 -15.17 -12.49
C PRO A 212 -4.24 -15.06 -12.19
N ALA A 213 -4.63 -13.89 -11.70
CA ALA A 213 -6.03 -13.56 -11.43
C ALA A 213 -6.88 -13.60 -12.72
N GLU A 214 -6.29 -13.33 -13.87
CA GLU A 214 -6.94 -13.47 -15.18
C GLU A 214 -6.24 -14.58 -15.96
N PRO A 215 -6.69 -15.84 -15.84
CA PRO A 215 -6.09 -16.94 -16.57
C PRO A 215 -6.22 -16.74 -18.08
N GLN A 216 -5.13 -16.97 -18.79
CA GLN A 216 -5.08 -16.94 -20.25
C GLN A 216 -5.04 -18.36 -20.80
N ALA A 217 -5.73 -18.59 -21.91
CA ALA A 217 -5.76 -19.88 -22.56
C ALA A 217 -4.34 -20.34 -22.94
N GLY A 218 -4.04 -21.62 -22.67
CA GLY A 218 -2.73 -22.19 -22.95
C GLY A 218 -1.59 -21.77 -21.99
N ALA A 219 -1.84 -20.84 -21.06
CA ALA A 219 -0.86 -20.44 -20.05
C ALA A 219 -1.06 -21.22 -18.72
N PRO A 220 0.02 -21.41 -17.94
CA PRO A 220 -0.12 -22.02 -16.62
C PRO A 220 -0.92 -21.12 -15.68
N VAL A 221 -1.78 -21.75 -14.88
CA VAL A 221 -2.55 -21.10 -13.82
C VAL A 221 -2.53 -21.98 -12.58
N THR A 222 -2.32 -21.35 -11.43
CA THR A 222 -2.41 -22.01 -10.14
C THR A 222 -3.72 -21.65 -9.47
N LEU A 223 -4.53 -22.66 -9.13
CA LEU A 223 -5.69 -22.49 -8.26
C LEU A 223 -5.26 -22.75 -6.82
N PHE A 224 -5.34 -21.73 -5.98
CA PHE A 224 -5.13 -21.85 -4.55
C PHE A 224 -6.44 -22.08 -3.84
N VAL A 225 -6.42 -22.97 -2.86
CA VAL A 225 -7.54 -23.27 -1.99
C VAL A 225 -7.08 -23.17 -0.55
N VAL A 226 -7.69 -22.28 0.22
CA VAL A 226 -7.48 -22.19 1.67
C VAL A 226 -8.67 -22.84 2.35
N ILE A 227 -8.41 -23.78 3.26
CA ILE A 227 -9.44 -24.49 4.01
C ILE A 227 -9.40 -24.02 5.46
N VAL A 228 -10.52 -23.48 5.93
CA VAL A 228 -10.69 -23.13 7.34
C VAL A 228 -11.94 -23.79 7.92
N ASP A 229 -11.94 -24.02 9.23
CA ASP A 229 -13.10 -24.49 9.97
C ASP A 229 -14.12 -23.35 10.20
N GLN A 230 -15.22 -23.65 10.89
CA GLN A 230 -16.27 -22.66 11.21
C GLN A 230 -15.80 -21.53 12.13
N THR A 231 -14.69 -21.72 12.82
CA THR A 231 -14.07 -20.75 13.72
C THR A 231 -12.92 -19.99 13.04
N GLY A 232 -12.66 -20.24 11.76
CA GLY A 232 -11.63 -19.58 10.96
C GLY A 232 -10.22 -20.18 11.10
N ASN A 233 -10.05 -21.30 11.79
CA ASN A 233 -8.73 -21.93 11.93
C ASN A 233 -8.40 -22.78 10.68
N PRO A 234 -7.14 -22.80 10.24
CA PRO A 234 -6.70 -23.56 9.07
C PRO A 234 -6.82 -25.07 9.29
N VAL A 235 -7.34 -25.77 8.28
CA VAL A 235 -7.52 -27.22 8.29
C VAL A 235 -6.44 -27.88 7.44
N VAL A 236 -5.50 -28.53 8.13
CA VAL A 236 -4.32 -29.17 7.53
C VAL A 236 -4.53 -30.64 7.21
N GLY A 237 -3.68 -31.20 6.33
CA GLY A 237 -3.57 -32.64 6.10
C GLY A 237 -4.76 -33.29 5.38
N LYS A 238 -5.60 -32.50 4.69
CA LYS A 238 -6.73 -33.02 3.91
C LYS A 238 -6.30 -33.39 2.50
N THR A 239 -6.90 -34.44 1.95
CA THR A 239 -6.79 -34.74 0.52
C THR A 239 -7.74 -33.83 -0.23
N VAL A 240 -7.21 -32.90 -1.03
CA VAL A 240 -8.00 -31.96 -1.82
C VAL A 240 -7.87 -32.30 -3.29
N THR A 241 -8.98 -32.47 -4.00
CA THR A 241 -9.00 -32.78 -5.43
C THR A 241 -9.86 -31.78 -6.18
N ALA A 242 -9.33 -31.19 -7.25
CA ALA A 242 -10.11 -30.37 -8.17
C ALA A 242 -10.50 -31.16 -9.42
N ASN A 243 -11.80 -31.23 -9.69
CA ASN A 243 -12.34 -31.75 -10.94
C ASN A 243 -12.84 -30.59 -11.81
N PHE A 244 -12.42 -30.56 -13.06
CA PHE A 244 -12.65 -29.45 -13.98
C PHE A 244 -13.67 -29.89 -15.04
N ALA A 245 -14.80 -29.16 -15.11
CA ALA A 245 -15.80 -29.33 -16.16
C ALA A 245 -15.88 -28.06 -17.00
N GLY A 246 -15.66 -28.16 -18.30
CA GLY A 246 -15.58 -26.99 -19.17
C GLY A 246 -15.52 -27.35 -20.66
N PRO A 247 -14.99 -26.43 -21.50
CA PRO A 247 -14.92 -26.59 -22.95
C PRO A 247 -14.11 -27.81 -23.41
N ALA A 248 -13.19 -28.29 -22.59
CA ALA A 248 -12.37 -29.47 -22.87
C ALA A 248 -12.26 -30.38 -21.65
N GLN A 249 -11.75 -31.59 -21.88
CA GLN A 249 -11.49 -32.54 -20.81
C GLN A 249 -10.20 -32.16 -20.08
N GLN A 250 -10.29 -32.02 -18.77
CA GLN A 250 -9.14 -31.81 -17.90
C GLN A 250 -9.16 -32.88 -16.81
N THR A 251 -8.06 -33.61 -16.67
CA THR A 251 -7.95 -34.67 -15.66
C THR A 251 -8.04 -34.06 -14.25
N PRO A 252 -8.69 -34.73 -13.28
CA PRO A 252 -8.70 -34.26 -11.91
C PRO A 252 -7.27 -34.08 -11.37
N ILE A 253 -7.03 -32.97 -10.68
CA ILE A 253 -5.73 -32.65 -10.10
C ILE A 253 -5.87 -32.75 -8.58
N THR A 254 -4.97 -33.51 -7.95
CA THR A 254 -4.85 -33.53 -6.48
C THR A 254 -3.98 -32.35 -6.07
N ALA A 255 -4.47 -31.56 -5.13
CA ALA A 255 -3.76 -30.41 -4.62
C ALA A 255 -2.58 -30.83 -3.73
N LYS A 256 -1.56 -30.00 -3.71
CA LYS A 256 -0.44 -30.12 -2.78
C LYS A 256 -0.62 -29.12 -1.65
N GLU A 257 -0.61 -29.57 -0.41
CA GLU A 257 -0.51 -28.64 0.73
C GLU A 257 0.92 -28.10 0.82
N ASP A 258 1.07 -26.78 0.95
CA ASP A 258 2.37 -26.14 1.18
C ASP A 258 2.33 -25.28 2.45
N ALA A 259 2.29 -25.96 3.59
CA ALA A 259 2.28 -25.31 4.89
C ALA A 259 3.56 -24.50 5.17
N ALA A 260 4.69 -24.85 4.54
CA ALA A 260 5.97 -24.23 4.80
C ALA A 260 6.12 -22.87 4.12
N THR A 261 5.59 -22.72 2.91
CA THR A 261 5.70 -21.45 2.15
C THR A 261 4.41 -20.63 2.19
N LEU A 262 3.25 -21.29 2.15
CA LEU A 262 1.95 -20.62 2.10
C LEU A 262 1.27 -20.56 3.47
N GLY A 263 1.75 -21.30 4.47
CA GLY A 263 1.10 -21.43 5.75
C GLY A 263 0.06 -22.55 5.78
N PRO A 264 -0.38 -22.95 6.98
CA PRO A 264 -1.20 -24.14 7.20
C PRO A 264 -2.56 -24.08 6.48
N GLY A 265 -3.05 -25.23 6.01
CA GLY A 265 -4.39 -25.36 5.42
C GLY A 265 -4.52 -24.71 4.03
N ARG A 266 -3.39 -24.46 3.36
CA ARG A 266 -3.34 -23.88 2.01
C ARG A 266 -2.82 -24.88 1.01
N TYR A 267 -3.61 -25.06 -0.03
CA TYR A 267 -3.44 -26.08 -1.03
C TYR A 267 -3.25 -25.42 -2.39
N GLU A 268 -2.30 -25.95 -3.14
CA GLU A 268 -1.94 -25.51 -4.48
C GLU A 268 -2.37 -26.54 -5.52
N ILE A 269 -3.06 -26.08 -6.55
CA ILE A 269 -3.50 -26.88 -7.70
C ILE A 269 -2.89 -26.26 -8.95
N ALA A 270 -1.72 -26.76 -9.33
CA ALA A 270 -1.01 -26.30 -10.53
C ALA A 270 -1.68 -26.87 -11.78
N VAL A 271 -2.22 -25.99 -12.62
CA VAL A 271 -2.86 -26.34 -13.90
C VAL A 271 -1.95 -25.86 -15.03
N ALA A 272 -1.46 -26.79 -15.84
CA ALA A 272 -0.48 -26.48 -16.89
C ALA A 272 -1.05 -25.57 -17.99
N ALA A 273 -2.31 -25.81 -18.38
CA ALA A 273 -3.04 -25.01 -19.35
C ALA A 273 -4.54 -25.33 -19.24
N LEU A 274 -5.38 -24.35 -19.60
CA LEU A 274 -6.80 -24.53 -19.85
C LEU A 274 -7.17 -23.90 -21.18
N ASP A 275 -8.21 -24.43 -21.83
CA ASP A 275 -8.81 -23.80 -23.01
C ASP A 275 -9.65 -22.59 -22.63
N ALA A 276 -9.77 -21.64 -23.55
CA ALA A 276 -10.60 -20.46 -23.38
C ALA A 276 -12.08 -20.83 -23.16
N GLY A 277 -12.72 -20.18 -22.19
CA GLY A 277 -14.13 -20.37 -21.87
C GLY A 277 -14.39 -20.47 -20.37
N SER A 278 -15.65 -20.78 -20.02
CA SER A 278 -16.09 -20.91 -18.64
C SER A 278 -15.91 -22.33 -18.13
N TRP A 279 -15.20 -22.46 -17.02
CA TRP A 279 -14.94 -23.70 -16.31
C TRP A 279 -15.65 -23.72 -14.97
N LYS A 280 -16.19 -24.89 -14.63
CA LYS A 280 -16.73 -25.20 -13.31
C LYS A 280 -15.76 -26.15 -12.63
N VAL A 281 -15.12 -25.70 -11.56
CA VAL A 281 -14.17 -26.47 -10.77
C VAL A 281 -14.85 -26.96 -9.51
N THR A 282 -15.01 -28.28 -9.38
CA THR A 282 -15.48 -28.91 -8.14
C THR A 282 -14.28 -29.26 -7.28
N ILE A 283 -14.16 -28.59 -6.13
CA ILE A 283 -13.11 -28.82 -5.14
C ILE A 283 -13.67 -29.79 -4.09
N ALA A 284 -13.14 -31.00 -4.04
CA ALA A 284 -13.52 -32.04 -3.07
C ALA A 284 -12.46 -32.15 -1.96
N ILE A 285 -12.92 -32.28 -0.71
CA ILE A 285 -12.09 -32.48 0.48
C ILE A 285 -12.34 -33.91 0.95
N GLY A 286 -11.52 -34.85 0.45
CA GLY A 286 -11.74 -36.28 0.63
C GLY A 286 -13.17 -36.68 0.25
N ASN A 287 -13.82 -37.44 1.13
CA ASN A 287 -15.25 -37.79 1.01
C ASN A 287 -16.13 -36.97 1.96
N GLU A 288 -15.59 -35.91 2.57
CA GLU A 288 -16.25 -35.18 3.67
C GLU A 288 -17.10 -34.02 3.15
N ALA A 289 -16.59 -33.28 2.17
CA ALA A 289 -17.24 -32.09 1.65
C ALA A 289 -16.77 -31.77 0.22
N SER A 290 -17.58 -30.99 -0.50
CA SER A 290 -17.16 -30.41 -1.76
C SER A 290 -17.78 -29.03 -1.97
N GLY A 291 -17.10 -28.20 -2.74
CA GLY A 291 -17.53 -26.87 -3.15
C GLY A 291 -17.30 -26.64 -4.63
N THR A 292 -18.00 -25.66 -5.22
CA THR A 292 -17.82 -25.30 -6.63
C THR A 292 -17.23 -23.90 -6.74
N TYR A 293 -16.23 -23.77 -7.62
CA TYR A 293 -15.61 -22.52 -8.03
C TYR A 293 -15.83 -22.32 -9.54
N SER A 294 -16.29 -21.14 -9.96
CA SER A 294 -16.39 -20.77 -11.37
C SER A 294 -15.14 -20.03 -11.80
N LEU A 295 -14.58 -20.42 -12.95
CA LEU A 295 -13.35 -19.86 -13.50
C LEU A 295 -13.57 -19.52 -14.98
N ASP A 296 -13.33 -18.26 -15.37
CA ASP A 296 -13.35 -17.84 -16.76
C ASP A 296 -11.92 -17.69 -17.28
N VAL A 297 -11.62 -18.32 -18.43
CA VAL A 297 -10.31 -18.29 -19.08
C VAL A 297 -10.43 -17.49 -20.37
N SER A 298 -9.68 -16.39 -20.47
CA SER A 298 -9.68 -15.53 -21.65
C SER A 298 -8.77 -16.07 -22.76
N ARG A 299 -8.96 -15.57 -23.97
CA ARG A 299 -8.12 -15.87 -25.14
C ARG A 299 -6.89 -14.99 -25.20
#